data_AF-B5VQK0-F1
#
_entry.id   AF-B5VQK0-F1
#
_cell.length_a   1.000
_cell.length_b   1.000
_cell.length_c   1.000
_cell.angle_alpha   90.00
_cell.angle_beta   90.00
_cell.angle_gamma   90.00
#
_symmetry.space_group_name_H-M   'P 1'
#
loop_
_entity.id
_entity.type
_entity.pdbx_description
1 polymer ?
#
loop_
_entity_poly.entity_id
_entity_poly.type
_entity_poly.pdbx_seq_one_letter_code
_entity_poly.pdbx_strand_id
1 'polypeptide(L)'
;MNILKKFMESGNKPELITIPSGQFNLLRSKNSPKAVLECIYNNATLSVRKIGKFDYELAVYRVEDDSEGGTGDEAENFEDDTISVLSTQSKKKEEEWSVEISDKIMFHKTWDKQGNVALVWENLRGDEQDEKVQFVVAADVSFSDVEQFIQTVYRCQFEVRNKKSSLTASADDLKEIEHRSTRLFVQDDDDELDSS
;
A
#
# COMPACT_ATOMS: atom_id res chain seq x y z
N MET A 1 -5.95 -25.89 -3.49
CA MET A 1 -5.39 -25.61 -2.15
C MET A 1 -6.24 -24.51 -1.52
N ASN A 2 -6.70 -24.74 -0.29
CA ASN A 2 -7.68 -23.90 0.40
C ASN A 2 -7.01 -22.64 0.95
N ILE A 3 -7.33 -21.50 0.35
CA ILE A 3 -6.96 -20.18 0.86
C ILE A 3 -8.04 -19.83 1.90
N LEU A 4 -7.85 -20.25 3.15
CA LEU A 4 -8.58 -19.64 4.26
C LEU A 4 -8.05 -18.21 4.41
N LYS A 5 -8.68 -17.28 3.68
CA LYS A 5 -8.55 -15.85 3.89
C LYS A 5 -8.94 -15.58 5.35
N LYS A 6 -7.95 -15.33 6.20
CA LYS A 6 -8.18 -14.67 7.48
C LYS A 6 -8.71 -13.28 7.15
N PHE A 7 -10.04 -13.15 7.15
CA PHE A 7 -10.71 -11.87 7.10
C PHE A 7 -10.28 -11.11 8.36
N MET A 8 -9.36 -10.16 8.20
CA MET A 8 -9.25 -9.10 9.18
C MET A 8 -10.59 -8.37 9.17
N GLU A 9 -11.27 -8.31 10.31
CA GLU A 9 -12.51 -7.55 10.52
C GLU A 9 -12.24 -6.03 10.40
N SER A 10 -11.93 -5.57 9.18
CA SER A 10 -11.99 -4.17 8.80
C SER A 10 -13.44 -3.85 8.50
N GLY A 11 -14.05 -3.03 9.36
CA GLY A 11 -15.47 -2.68 9.31
C GLY A 11 -15.96 -2.30 7.90
N ASN A 12 -17.08 -2.92 7.51
CA ASN A 12 -18.01 -2.52 6.46
C ASN A 12 -17.51 -2.38 5.00
N LYS A 13 -16.23 -2.52 4.69
CA LYS A 13 -15.69 -2.40 3.31
C LYS A 13 -15.20 -3.76 2.79
N PRO A 14 -15.74 -4.30 1.67
CA PRO A 14 -15.30 -5.58 1.14
C PRO A 14 -13.88 -5.50 0.57
N GLU A 15 -12.97 -6.23 1.20
CA GLU A 15 -11.59 -6.45 0.77
C GLU A 15 -11.54 -7.48 -0.37
N LEU A 16 -10.82 -7.15 -1.44
CA LEU A 16 -10.71 -7.98 -2.64
C LEU A 16 -9.54 -8.97 -2.53
N ILE A 17 -8.37 -8.45 -2.17
CA ILE A 17 -7.11 -9.18 -2.06
C ILE A 17 -6.15 -8.44 -1.14
N THR A 18 -5.19 -9.19 -0.57
CA THR A 18 -4.30 -8.72 0.49
C THR A 18 -2.93 -9.36 0.36
N ILE A 19 -1.88 -8.60 0.63
CA ILE A 19 -0.52 -9.10 0.90
C ILE A 19 -0.30 -9.01 2.40
N PRO A 20 -0.13 -10.14 3.10
CA PRO A 20 -0.22 -10.19 4.56
C PRO A 20 0.97 -9.54 5.27
N SER A 21 2.14 -9.48 4.64
CA SER A 21 3.38 -9.06 5.27
C SER A 21 4.29 -8.31 4.30
N GLY A 22 4.93 -7.26 4.82
CA GLY A 22 5.88 -6.43 4.11
C GLY A 22 6.22 -5.15 4.88
N GLN A 23 7.10 -4.36 4.30
CA GLN A 23 7.55 -3.09 4.85
C GLN A 23 7.02 -1.94 3.97
N PHE A 24 6.47 -0.91 4.60
CA PHE A 24 5.95 0.26 3.91
C PHE A 24 6.89 1.46 4.08
N ASN A 25 7.34 2.03 2.97
CA ASN A 25 8.33 3.09 2.90
C ASN A 25 7.82 4.29 2.11
N LEU A 26 8.24 5.47 2.50
CA LEU A 26 8.16 6.70 1.73
C LEU A 26 9.43 6.85 0.89
N LEU A 27 9.26 7.16 -0.39
CA LEU A 27 10.31 7.54 -1.32
C LEU A 27 10.18 9.05 -1.56
N ARG A 28 11.05 9.83 -0.90
CA ARG A 28 11.02 11.29 -1.03
C ARG A 28 11.51 11.72 -2.40
N SER A 29 11.02 12.88 -2.84
CA SER A 29 11.50 13.54 -4.05
C SER A 29 13.02 13.73 -4.00
N LYS A 30 13.70 13.56 -5.14
CA LYS A 30 15.17 13.70 -5.25
C LYS A 30 15.67 15.11 -4.90
N ASN A 31 14.79 16.11 -4.99
CA ASN A 31 15.07 17.50 -4.60
C ASN A 31 14.90 17.77 -3.10
N SER A 32 14.43 16.78 -2.33
CA SER A 32 14.22 16.92 -0.90
C SER A 32 15.57 16.89 -0.16
N PRO A 33 15.80 17.77 0.82
CA PRO A 33 17.02 17.76 1.64
C PRO A 33 17.08 16.60 2.64
N LYS A 34 16.04 15.77 2.71
CA LYS A 34 15.88 14.65 3.64
C LYS A 34 16.22 13.31 2.98
N ALA A 35 16.30 12.25 3.79
CA ALA A 35 16.61 10.91 3.31
C ALA A 35 15.66 10.49 2.17
N VAL A 36 16.24 9.96 1.09
CA VAL A 36 15.53 9.51 -0.12
C VAL A 36 14.53 8.39 0.18
N LEU A 37 14.78 7.61 1.24
CA LEU A 37 13.92 6.52 1.66
C LEU A 37 13.69 6.58 3.17
N GLU A 38 12.44 6.64 3.59
CA GLU A 38 12.01 6.71 4.98
C GLU A 38 11.06 5.54 5.26
N CYS A 39 11.34 4.74 6.29
CA CYS A 39 10.46 3.65 6.67
C CYS A 39 9.26 4.17 7.46
N ILE A 40 8.05 3.94 6.96
CA ILE A 40 6.80 4.32 7.62
C ILE A 40 6.37 3.19 8.56
N TYR A 41 6.27 1.96 8.04
CA TYR A 41 5.89 0.77 8.82
C TYR A 41 6.88 -0.38 8.54
N ASN A 42 7.52 -0.87 9.60
CA ASN A 42 8.42 -2.03 9.52
C ASN A 42 7.68 -3.32 9.16
N ASN A 43 6.46 -3.46 9.69
CA ASN A 43 5.59 -4.59 9.45
C ASN A 43 4.20 -4.07 9.10
N ALA A 44 3.71 -4.42 7.92
CA ALA A 44 2.46 -3.94 7.39
C ALA A 44 1.78 -4.95 6.47
N THR A 45 0.47 -4.82 6.38
CA THR A 45 -0.37 -5.52 5.42
C THR A 45 -0.84 -4.54 4.34
N LEU A 46 -0.74 -4.93 3.07
CA LEU A 46 -1.28 -4.17 1.94
C LEU A 46 -2.56 -4.82 1.41
N SER A 47 -3.58 -4.01 1.12
CA SER A 47 -4.92 -4.47 0.80
C SER A 47 -5.54 -3.66 -0.34
N VAL A 48 -6.34 -4.32 -1.18
CA VAL A 48 -7.24 -3.65 -2.13
C VAL A 48 -8.67 -3.75 -1.61
N ARG A 49 -9.33 -2.62 -1.42
CA ARG A 49 -10.71 -2.56 -0.92
C ARG A 49 -11.62 -1.87 -1.92
N LYS A 50 -12.88 -2.31 -1.97
CA LYS A 50 -13.91 -1.66 -2.77
C LYS A 50 -14.68 -0.66 -1.90
N ILE A 51 -14.73 0.60 -2.34
CA ILE A 51 -15.42 1.69 -1.63
C ILE A 51 -16.71 2.12 -2.32
N GLY A 52 -16.85 1.87 -3.61
CA GLY A 52 -17.99 2.30 -4.40
C GLY A 52 -18.19 1.50 -5.68
N LYS A 53 -18.97 2.05 -6.60
CA LYS A 53 -19.22 1.42 -7.90
C LYS A 53 -18.12 1.87 -8.86
N PHE A 54 -17.15 0.98 -9.08
CA PHE A 54 -15.91 1.28 -9.82
C PHE A 54 -15.03 2.30 -9.11
N ASP A 55 -15.07 2.27 -7.77
CA ASP A 55 -14.22 3.07 -6.90
C ASP A 55 -13.57 2.11 -5.90
N TYR A 56 -12.25 2.15 -5.84
CA TYR A 56 -11.39 1.22 -5.11
C TYR A 56 -10.29 1.99 -4.40
N GLU A 57 -9.75 1.43 -3.33
CA GLU A 57 -8.63 2.00 -2.60
C GLU A 57 -7.57 0.94 -2.30
N LEU A 58 -6.31 1.36 -2.33
CA LEU A 58 -5.20 0.64 -1.73
C LEU A 58 -5.11 1.08 -0.27
N ALA A 59 -5.07 0.13 0.65
CA ALA A 59 -4.94 0.38 2.07
C ALA A 59 -3.74 -0.39 2.63
N VAL A 60 -2.91 0.30 3.40
CA VAL A 60 -1.78 -0.26 4.15
C VAL A 60 -2.12 -0.16 5.62
N TYR A 61 -2.01 -1.28 6.32
CA TYR A 61 -2.26 -1.38 7.75
C TYR A 61 -0.94 -1.68 8.44
N ARG A 62 -0.59 -0.90 9.46
CA ARG A 62 0.49 -1.29 10.35
C ARG A 62 0.11 -2.58 11.09
N VAL A 63 1.02 -3.54 11.13
CA VAL A 63 0.90 -4.72 11.98
C VAL A 63 1.75 -4.44 13.22
N GLU A 64 1.11 -4.43 14.39
CA GLU A 64 1.84 -4.36 15.65
C GLU A 64 2.50 -5.72 15.92
N ASP A 65 3.82 -5.72 16.09
CA ASP A 65 4.52 -6.88 16.64
C ASP A 65 4.26 -6.89 18.16
N ASP A 66 3.54 -7.90 18.63
CA ASP A 66 3.23 -8.17 20.05
C ASP A 66 4.50 -8.41 20.91
N SER A 67 5.71 -8.22 20.35
CA SER A 67 6.99 -8.38 21.03
C SER A 67 7.45 -7.15 21.82
N GLU A 68 6.76 -6.01 21.73
CA GLU A 68 7.00 -4.84 22.60
C GLU A 68 6.20 -4.93 23.92
N GLY A 69 5.61 -6.08 24.23
CA GLY A 69 5.11 -6.42 25.57
C GLY A 69 6.25 -6.87 26.48
N GLY A 70 7.12 -5.94 26.92
CA GLY A 70 8.30 -6.28 27.71
C GLY A 70 8.85 -5.17 28.60
N THR A 71 8.36 -5.13 29.84
CA THR A 71 8.96 -4.54 31.06
C THR A 71 8.78 -3.03 31.29
N GLY A 72 7.77 -2.72 32.11
CA GLY A 72 7.62 -1.47 32.85
C GLY A 72 6.86 -1.71 34.16
N ASP A 73 7.58 -2.33 35.09
CA ASP A 73 7.39 -2.56 36.53
C ASP A 73 6.11 -2.07 37.25
N GLU A 74 5.64 -2.95 38.14
CA GLU A 74 4.66 -2.75 39.20
C GLU A 74 4.86 -1.41 39.95
N ALA A 75 3.90 -0.50 39.80
CA ALA A 75 3.65 0.53 40.80
C ALA A 75 2.13 0.69 40.96
N GLU A 76 1.65 0.07 42.02
CA GLU A 76 0.33 0.24 42.62
C GLU A 76 0.12 1.74 42.89
N ASN A 77 -0.86 2.39 42.25
CA ASN A 77 -1.54 3.51 42.91
C ASN A 77 -2.96 3.73 42.39
N PHE A 78 -3.79 4.13 43.36
CA PHE A 78 -5.24 4.19 43.38
C PHE A 78 -5.88 5.17 42.37
N GLU A 79 -7.12 4.82 42.01
CA GLU A 79 -8.30 5.69 41.79
C GLU A 79 -8.07 7.04 41.10
N ASP A 80 -8.65 7.22 39.90
CA ASP A 80 -9.84 8.07 39.69
C ASP A 80 -9.99 8.51 38.22
N ASP A 81 -11.26 8.63 37.83
CA ASP A 81 -11.81 9.48 36.79
C ASP A 81 -11.64 9.17 35.27
N THR A 82 -12.72 8.56 34.73
CA THR A 82 -13.45 9.02 33.54
C THR A 82 -12.67 9.38 32.26
N ILE A 83 -11.62 8.64 31.90
CA ILE A 83 -10.92 8.86 30.61
C ILE A 83 -11.65 8.21 29.41
N SER A 84 -12.49 9.02 28.78
CA SER A 84 -12.80 9.10 27.34
C SER A 84 -12.62 7.82 26.49
N VAL A 85 -13.73 7.09 26.28
CA VAL A 85 -13.90 6.01 25.28
C VAL A 85 -13.77 6.53 23.81
N LEU A 86 -13.59 7.83 23.59
CA LEU A 86 -13.41 8.43 22.26
C LEU A 86 -11.96 8.39 21.76
N SER A 87 -10.98 8.07 22.61
CA SER A 87 -9.55 8.10 22.25
C SER A 87 -9.07 6.89 21.45
N THR A 88 -9.84 5.79 21.42
CA THR A 88 -9.47 4.55 20.71
C THR A 88 -9.82 4.59 19.22
N GLN A 89 -10.81 5.40 18.82
CA GLN A 89 -11.18 5.56 17.42
C GLN A 89 -10.20 6.44 16.65
N SER A 90 -9.56 7.41 17.33
CA SER A 90 -8.56 8.30 16.73
C SER A 90 -7.23 7.58 16.46
N LYS A 91 -6.79 6.67 17.34
CA LYS A 91 -5.57 5.87 17.14
C LYS A 91 -5.66 4.95 15.91
N LYS A 92 -6.81 4.30 15.70
CA LYS A 92 -7.05 3.46 14.50
C LYS A 92 -6.84 4.16 13.16
N LYS A 93 -6.98 5.48 13.13
CA LYS A 93 -6.82 6.27 11.89
C LYS A 93 -5.36 6.64 11.60
N GLU A 94 -4.48 6.58 12.61
CA GLU A 94 -3.03 6.76 12.45
C GLU A 94 -2.34 5.46 11.97
N GLU A 95 -3.02 4.33 12.08
CA GLU A 95 -2.52 2.98 11.75
C GLU A 95 -2.88 2.52 10.33
N GLU A 96 -3.67 3.31 9.61
CA GLU A 96 -4.12 3.01 8.25
C GLU A 96 -3.70 4.11 7.27
N TRP A 97 -2.87 3.74 6.30
CA TRP A 97 -2.59 4.58 5.14
C TRP A 97 -3.45 4.12 3.96
N SER A 98 -4.13 5.03 3.27
CA SER A 98 -5.00 4.65 2.14
C SER A 98 -4.97 5.64 0.98
N VAL A 99 -5.05 5.13 -0.24
CA VAL A 99 -5.10 5.95 -1.45
C VAL A 99 -6.14 5.37 -2.42
N GLU A 100 -6.88 6.26 -3.07
CA GLU A 100 -7.84 5.85 -4.10
C GLU A 100 -7.10 5.32 -5.34
N ILE A 101 -7.52 4.16 -5.84
CA ILE A 101 -7.02 3.60 -7.09
C ILE A 101 -7.58 4.42 -8.23
N SER A 102 -6.70 5.17 -8.88
CA SER A 102 -7.01 6.00 -10.04
C SER A 102 -5.87 5.94 -11.05
N ASP A 103 -6.03 6.56 -12.22
CA ASP A 103 -4.94 6.64 -13.21
C ASP A 103 -3.72 7.43 -12.72
N LYS A 104 -3.87 8.21 -11.64
CA LYS A 104 -2.81 9.06 -11.09
C LYS A 104 -1.85 8.31 -10.17
N ILE A 105 -2.22 7.15 -9.63
CA ILE A 105 -1.35 6.45 -8.67
C ILE A 105 -0.14 5.79 -9.35
N MET A 106 -0.17 5.62 -10.68
CA MET A 106 0.93 5.02 -11.47
C MET A 106 1.52 3.74 -10.85
N PHE A 107 0.64 2.89 -10.30
CA PHE A 107 1.05 1.67 -9.61
C PHE A 107 1.83 0.73 -10.51
N HIS A 108 2.99 0.28 -10.04
CA HIS A 108 3.84 -0.66 -10.77
C HIS A 108 4.66 -1.54 -9.81
N LYS A 109 5.18 -2.63 -10.38
CA LYS A 109 6.10 -3.55 -9.72
C LYS A 109 7.55 -3.16 -10.04
N THR A 110 8.40 -3.18 -9.03
CA THR A 110 9.86 -3.06 -9.14
C THR A 110 10.54 -4.05 -8.17
N TRP A 111 11.85 -3.93 -8.05
CA TRP A 111 12.67 -4.72 -7.13
C TRP A 111 13.47 -3.77 -6.23
N ASP A 112 13.57 -4.10 -4.95
CA ASP A 112 14.46 -3.36 -4.05
C ASP A 112 15.93 -3.74 -4.28
N LYS A 113 16.84 -3.05 -3.57
CA LYS A 113 18.29 -3.31 -3.64
C LYS A 113 18.69 -4.70 -3.13
N GLN A 114 17.82 -5.38 -2.39
CA GLN A 114 18.02 -6.69 -1.81
C GLN A 114 17.43 -7.81 -2.69
N GLY A 115 16.75 -7.47 -3.80
CA GLY A 115 16.10 -8.41 -4.70
C GLY A 115 14.70 -8.84 -4.25
N ASN A 116 14.09 -8.17 -3.28
CA ASN A 116 12.71 -8.38 -2.88
C ASN A 116 11.75 -7.67 -3.84
N VAL A 117 10.54 -8.21 -4.01
CA VAL A 117 9.51 -7.56 -4.82
C VAL A 117 9.04 -6.30 -4.11
N ALA A 118 9.01 -5.19 -4.82
CA ALA A 118 8.50 -3.93 -4.31
C ALA A 118 7.36 -3.41 -5.18
N LEU A 119 6.28 -2.98 -4.55
CA LEU A 119 5.13 -2.37 -5.20
C LEU A 119 5.18 -0.87 -4.94
N VAL A 120 5.19 -0.07 -6.00
CA VAL A 120 5.42 1.39 -5.90
C VAL A 120 4.27 2.14 -6.54
N TRP A 121 3.88 3.25 -5.93
CA TRP A 121 2.87 4.16 -6.46
C TRP A 121 3.09 5.60 -5.97
N GLU A 122 2.50 6.58 -6.67
CA GLU A 122 2.59 8.00 -6.34
C GLU A 122 1.92 8.32 -4.99
N ASN A 123 2.59 9.14 -4.18
CA ASN A 123 2.00 9.64 -2.94
C ASN A 123 1.07 10.82 -3.21
N LEU A 124 -0.19 10.52 -3.53
CA LEU A 124 -1.21 11.55 -3.77
C LEU A 124 -1.61 12.35 -2.51
N ARG A 125 -1.11 11.97 -1.32
CA ARG A 125 -1.32 12.71 -0.06
C ARG A 125 -0.11 13.58 0.33
N GLY A 126 1.02 13.44 -0.36
CA GLY A 126 2.26 14.14 -0.04
C GLY A 126 2.21 15.64 -0.38
N ASP A 127 3.04 16.42 0.31
CA ASP A 127 3.23 17.84 0.04
C ASP A 127 4.27 18.10 -1.06
N GLU A 128 5.15 17.13 -1.34
CA GLU A 128 6.22 17.22 -2.32
C GLU A 128 5.78 16.60 -3.67
N GLN A 129 6.13 17.26 -4.79
CA GLN A 129 5.96 16.68 -6.12
C GLN A 129 6.94 15.51 -6.30
N ASP A 130 6.50 14.46 -7.00
CA ASP A 130 7.27 13.24 -7.28
C ASP A 130 7.60 12.38 -6.05
N GLU A 131 6.92 12.62 -4.93
CA GLU A 131 6.99 11.75 -3.76
C GLU A 131 6.21 10.45 -4.05
N LYS A 132 6.88 9.31 -3.86
CA LYS A 132 6.32 7.98 -4.11
C LYS A 132 6.27 7.23 -2.78
N VAL A 133 5.48 6.16 -2.73
CA VAL A 133 5.51 5.20 -1.62
C VAL A 133 5.75 3.81 -2.17
N GLN A 134 6.36 2.98 -1.35
CA GLN A 134 6.79 1.64 -1.71
C GLN A 134 6.37 0.66 -0.63
N PHE A 135 5.78 -0.46 -1.06
CA PHE A 135 5.55 -1.62 -0.22
C PHE A 135 6.49 -2.75 -0.65
N VAL A 136 7.49 -3.04 0.17
CA VAL A 136 8.42 -4.16 -0.04
C VAL A 136 7.79 -5.41 0.52
N VAL A 137 7.52 -6.39 -0.35
CA VAL A 137 6.86 -7.64 0.02
C VAL A 137 7.84 -8.52 0.79
N ALA A 138 7.38 -9.09 1.90
CA ALA A 138 8.18 -10.02 2.69
C ALA A 138 8.47 -11.32 1.91
N ALA A 139 9.64 -11.91 2.16
CA ALA A 139 10.14 -13.07 1.40
C ALA A 139 9.32 -14.37 1.60
N ASP A 140 8.47 -14.42 2.62
CA ASP A 140 7.57 -15.54 2.93
C ASP A 140 6.26 -15.50 2.12
N VAL A 141 5.95 -14.37 1.47
CA VAL A 141 4.79 -14.24 0.58
C VAL A 141 5.09 -14.88 -0.77
N SER A 142 4.17 -15.70 -1.27
CA SER A 142 4.36 -16.39 -2.55
C SER A 142 4.29 -15.41 -3.73
N PHE A 143 5.16 -15.60 -4.72
CA PHE A 143 5.12 -14.80 -5.95
C PHE A 143 3.76 -14.85 -6.66
N SER A 144 3.08 -16.01 -6.60
CA SER A 144 1.73 -16.16 -7.17
C SER A 144 0.72 -15.23 -6.50
N ASP A 145 0.80 -15.04 -5.18
CA ASP A 145 -0.11 -14.14 -4.46
C ASP A 145 0.17 -12.68 -4.83
N VAL A 146 1.46 -12.32 -4.98
CA VAL A 146 1.87 -10.99 -5.42
C VAL A 146 1.40 -10.70 -6.85
N GLU A 147 1.54 -11.65 -7.77
CA GLU A 147 1.04 -11.50 -9.14
C GLU A 147 -0.48 -11.35 -9.20
N GLN A 148 -1.21 -12.15 -8.41
CA GLN A 148 -2.66 -12.01 -8.30
C GLN A 148 -3.06 -10.66 -7.72
N PHE A 149 -2.30 -10.14 -6.75
CA PHE A 149 -2.50 -8.81 -6.19
C PHE A 149 -2.36 -7.73 -7.27
N ILE A 150 -1.24 -7.73 -7.99
CA ILE A 150 -0.96 -6.78 -9.08
C ILE A 150 -2.06 -6.82 -10.15
N GLN A 151 -2.43 -8.02 -10.60
CA GLN A 151 -3.50 -8.20 -11.59
C GLN A 151 -4.84 -7.66 -11.09
N THR A 152 -5.13 -7.80 -9.80
CA THR A 152 -6.35 -7.24 -9.20
C THR A 152 -6.30 -5.71 -9.20
N VAL A 153 -5.15 -5.09 -8.90
CA VAL A 153 -5.00 -3.63 -8.97
C VAL A 153 -5.22 -3.12 -10.40
N TYR A 154 -4.62 -3.75 -11.41
CA TYR A 154 -4.82 -3.35 -12.81
C TYR A 154 -6.26 -3.52 -13.28
N ARG A 155 -6.94 -4.58 -12.84
CA ARG A 155 -8.39 -4.74 -13.08
C ARG A 155 -9.17 -3.61 -12.42
N CYS A 156 -8.85 -3.23 -11.18
CA CYS A 156 -9.51 -2.11 -10.51
C CYS A 156 -9.28 -0.78 -11.26
N GLN A 157 -8.06 -0.52 -11.74
CA GLN A 157 -7.75 0.64 -12.57
C GLN A 157 -8.55 0.63 -13.88
N PHE A 158 -8.66 -0.52 -14.55
CA PHE A 158 -9.48 -0.67 -15.75
C PHE A 158 -10.94 -0.31 -15.46
N GLU A 159 -11.50 -0.80 -14.35
CA GLU A 159 -12.88 -0.51 -13.97
C GLU A 159 -13.10 0.98 -13.67
N VAL A 160 -12.16 1.61 -12.96
CA VAL A 160 -12.20 3.04 -12.63
C VAL A 160 -12.18 3.87 -13.91
N ARG A 161 -11.27 3.57 -14.84
CA ARG A 161 -11.09 4.29 -16.11
C ARG A 161 -12.28 4.11 -17.05
N ASN A 162 -12.75 2.88 -17.23
CA ASN A 162 -13.79 2.56 -18.22
C ASN A 162 -15.22 2.66 -17.65
N LYS A 163 -15.36 2.78 -16.32
CA LYS A 163 -16.63 2.70 -15.58
C LYS A 163 -17.47 1.48 -16.02
N LYS A 164 -16.77 0.36 -16.23
CA LYS A 164 -17.28 -0.94 -16.70
C LYS A 164 -16.63 -2.06 -15.89
N SER A 165 -17.26 -3.23 -15.86
CA SER A 165 -16.71 -4.39 -15.15
C SER A 165 -15.42 -4.89 -15.81
N SER A 166 -14.46 -5.31 -15.00
CA SER A 166 -13.20 -5.93 -15.43
C SER A 166 -13.39 -7.26 -16.16
N LEU A 167 -14.58 -7.87 -16.08
CA LEU A 167 -14.91 -9.07 -16.87
C LEU A 167 -14.90 -8.81 -18.38
N THR A 168 -15.04 -7.55 -18.81
CA THR A 168 -14.94 -7.17 -20.22
C THR A 168 -13.54 -6.71 -20.61
N ALA A 169 -12.58 -6.67 -19.68
CA ALA A 169 -11.22 -6.27 -19.97
C ALA A 169 -10.54 -7.35 -20.81
N SER A 170 -9.98 -6.95 -21.96
CA SER A 170 -9.09 -7.81 -22.72
C SER A 170 -7.72 -7.88 -22.05
N ALA A 171 -6.92 -8.88 -22.44
CA ALA A 171 -5.53 -8.96 -21.98
C ALA A 171 -4.69 -7.76 -22.43
N ASP A 172 -4.99 -7.19 -23.60
CA ASP A 172 -4.34 -5.99 -24.12
C ASP A 172 -4.67 -4.74 -23.29
N ASP A 173 -5.91 -4.59 -22.81
CA ASP A 173 -6.30 -3.46 -21.97
C ASP A 173 -5.51 -3.45 -20.64
N LEU A 174 -5.31 -4.63 -20.04
CA LEU A 174 -4.52 -4.75 -18.80
C LEU A 174 -3.03 -4.51 -19.06
N LYS A 175 -2.50 -4.97 -20.19
CA LYS A 175 -1.11 -4.69 -20.59
C LYS A 175 -0.87 -3.22 -20.86
N GLU A 176 -1.83 -2.51 -21.46
CA GLU A 176 -1.72 -1.07 -21.68
C GLU A 176 -1.61 -0.32 -20.35
N ILE A 177 -2.41 -0.71 -19.36
CA ILE A 177 -2.35 -0.15 -18.00
C ILE A 177 -0.99 -0.40 -17.37
N GLU A 178 -0.49 -1.63 -17.42
CA GLU A 178 0.84 -1.99 -16.92
C GLU A 178 1.94 -1.18 -17.61
N HIS A 179 1.97 -1.19 -18.95
CA HIS A 179 2.97 -0.47 -19.76
C HIS A 179 2.96 1.03 -19.48
N ARG A 180 1.77 1.62 -19.30
CA ARG A 180 1.64 3.04 -19.00
C ARG A 180 2.24 3.38 -17.64
N SER A 181 1.97 2.57 -16.61
CA SER A 181 2.54 2.78 -15.28
C SER A 181 4.05 2.57 -15.26
N THR A 182 4.57 1.54 -15.94
CA THR A 182 6.02 1.28 -16.00
C THR A 182 6.78 2.32 -16.83
N ARG A 183 6.23 2.81 -17.95
CA ARG A 183 6.90 3.83 -18.77
C ARG A 183 7.11 5.14 -18.02
N LEU A 184 6.14 5.56 -17.23
CA LEU A 184 6.24 6.80 -16.46
C LEU A 184 7.28 6.69 -15.34
N PHE A 185 7.51 5.50 -14.80
CA PHE A 185 8.60 5.24 -13.87
C PHE A 185 9.97 5.30 -14.56
N VAL A 186 10.13 4.64 -15.71
CA VAL A 186 11.42 4.61 -16.44
C VAL A 186 11.79 5.99 -16.98
N GLN A 187 10.81 6.81 -17.38
CA GLN A 187 11.06 8.16 -17.87
C GLN A 187 11.64 9.08 -16.78
N ASP A 188 11.27 8.84 -15.50
CA ASP A 188 11.83 9.51 -14.30
C ASP A 188 13.30 9.10 -14.03
N ASP A 189 13.71 7.92 -14.48
CA ASP A 189 15.09 7.41 -14.41
C ASP A 189 15.92 7.80 -15.66
N ASP A 190 15.34 7.88 -16.86
CA ASP A 190 16.06 8.21 -18.10
C ASP A 190 16.38 9.70 -18.27
N ASP A 191 15.57 10.62 -17.71
CA ASP A 191 15.94 12.05 -17.59
C ASP A 191 17.26 12.25 -16.79
N GLU A 192 17.73 11.23 -16.07
CA GLU A 192 19.02 11.23 -15.38
C GLU A 192 20.23 10.99 -16.31
N LEU A 193 20.07 10.34 -17.47
CA LEU A 193 21.22 9.96 -18.32
C LEU A 193 21.63 11.04 -19.32
N ASP A 194 20.73 11.96 -19.68
CA ASP A 194 21.00 13.03 -20.67
C ASP A 194 21.45 14.36 -20.02
N SER A 195 21.56 14.39 -18.69
CA SER A 195 21.94 15.59 -17.91
C SER A 195 23.35 15.52 -17.30
N SER A 196 24.18 14.52 -17.64
CA SER A 196 25.56 14.33 -17.15
C SER A 196 26.63 14.76 -18.14
#